data_AF-A0A2H6N7C3-F1
#
_entry.id   AF-A0A2H6N7C3-F1
#
_cell.length_a   1.000
_cell.length_b   1.000
_cell.length_c   1.000
_cell.angle_alpha   90.00
_cell.angle_beta   90.00
_cell.angle_gamma   90.00
#
_symmetry.space_group_name_H-M   'P 1'
#
loop_
_entity.id
_entity.type
_entity.pdbx_description
1 polymer ?
#
loop_
_entity_poly.entity_id
_entity_poly.type
_entity_poly.pdbx_seq_one_letter_code
_entity_poly.pdbx_strand_id
1 'polypeptide(L)'
;FVTRSIFLELTLCFLFRFNIKVQLQIVASFMLTGVSGGAKYAQNGQLFGRFKLTETLSEDTLAGRLVMTKVNAVYLLPITKEKSGLTQGTKEKVYEAIIEEKTKEYIFLRISRDCCEELNLRADCEMQV
;
A
#
# COMPACT_ATOMS: atom_id res chain seq x y z
N PHE A 1 -14.07 5.29 -17.69
CA PHE A 1 -13.41 5.61 -16.40
C PHE A 1 -13.32 4.33 -15.59
N VAL A 2 -12.22 3.58 -15.75
CA VAL A 2 -12.01 2.31 -15.05
C VAL A 2 -11.07 2.61 -13.88
N THR A 3 -11.65 2.74 -12.70
CA THR A 3 -10.95 2.73 -11.41
C THR A 3 -10.21 1.38 -11.32
N ARG A 4 -8.94 1.33 -11.74
CA ARG A 4 -8.15 0.10 -11.67
C ARG A 4 -7.81 -0.14 -10.20
N SER A 5 -8.67 -0.89 -9.51
CA SER A 5 -8.33 -1.47 -8.22
C SER A 5 -7.20 -2.48 -8.41
N ILE A 6 -5.99 -2.09 -8.03
CA ILE A 6 -4.81 -2.96 -8.11
C ILE A 6 -4.76 -3.77 -6.83
N PHE A 7 -4.81 -5.10 -6.99
CA PHE A 7 -4.58 -6.02 -5.88
C PHE A 7 -3.07 -6.22 -5.75
N LEU A 8 -2.53 -5.88 -4.58
CA LEU A 8 -1.13 -6.11 -4.24
C LEU A 8 -1.09 -7.13 -3.12
N GLU A 9 -0.17 -8.07 -3.22
CA GLU A 9 0.18 -8.92 -2.09
C GLU A 9 1.19 -8.16 -1.25
N LEU A 10 0.79 -7.80 -0.02
CA LEU A 10 1.71 -7.20 0.93
C LEU A 10 2.47 -8.32 1.63
N THR A 11 3.77 -8.36 1.38
CA THR A 11 4.70 -9.19 2.14
C THR A 11 5.39 -8.31 3.17
N LEU A 12 5.09 -8.56 4.46
CA LEU A 12 5.80 -7.92 5.55
C LEU A 12 7.11 -8.68 5.80
N CYS A 13 8.22 -8.14 5.29
CA CYS A 13 9.50 -8.83 5.30
C CYS A 13 10.23 -8.62 6.63
N PHE A 14 10.38 -9.70 7.42
CA PHE A 14 11.66 -10.41 7.62
C PHE A 14 11.60 -11.36 8.84
N LEU A 15 10.58 -11.27 9.70
CA LEU A 15 10.52 -12.11 10.92
C LEU A 15 9.31 -13.05 11.02
N PHE A 16 8.21 -12.81 10.29
CA PHE A 16 6.96 -13.54 10.56
C PHE A 16 6.25 -14.19 9.35
N ARG A 17 6.77 -14.06 8.12
CA ARG A 17 6.15 -14.64 6.90
C ARG A 17 4.64 -14.34 6.78
N PHE A 18 4.21 -13.13 7.14
CA PHE A 18 2.83 -12.72 6.90
C PHE A 18 2.66 -12.33 5.44
N ASN A 19 1.88 -13.14 4.73
CA ASN A 19 1.42 -12.86 3.39
C ASN A 19 -0.05 -12.45 3.49
N ILE A 20 -0.33 -11.17 3.28
CA ILE A 20 -1.67 -10.64 3.43
C ILE A 20 -2.07 -10.02 2.09
N LYS A 21 -3.15 -10.56 1.54
CA LYS A 21 -3.79 -10.03 0.33
C LYS A 21 -4.72 -8.91 0.75
N VAL A 22 -4.36 -7.69 0.39
CA VAL A 22 -5.18 -6.51 0.63
C VAL A 22 -5.43 -5.77 -0.66
N GLN A 23 -6.54 -5.05 -0.71
CA GLN A 23 -6.78 -4.09 -1.77
C GLN A 23 -6.12 -2.77 -1.37
N LEU A 24 -5.14 -2.32 -2.15
CA LEU A 24 -4.49 -1.04 -1.94
C LEU A 24 -5.24 0.03 -2.74
N GLN A 25 -5.65 1.10 -2.07
CA GLN A 25 -6.21 2.28 -2.71
C GLN A 25 -5.11 3.33 -2.89
N ILE A 26 -4.97 3.85 -4.11
CA ILE A 26 -3.94 4.84 -4.42
C ILE A 26 -4.54 6.23 -4.29
N VAL A 27 -3.95 7.07 -3.43
CA VAL A 27 -4.43 8.42 -3.13
C VAL A 27 -3.29 9.43 -3.29
N ALA A 28 -3.63 10.64 -3.76
CA ALA A 28 -2.68 11.74 -3.88
C ALA A 28 -2.46 12.49 -2.55
N SER A 29 -3.41 12.36 -1.62
CA SER A 29 -3.32 12.98 -0.30
C SER A 29 -4.14 12.22 0.74
N PHE A 30 -3.81 12.43 2.01
CA PHE A 30 -4.61 11.95 3.13
C PHE A 30 -4.54 12.91 4.31
N MET A 31 -5.59 12.90 5.13
CA MET A 31 -5.66 13.69 6.35
C MET A 31 -4.97 12.95 7.50
N LEU A 32 -4.15 13.67 8.26
CA LEU A 32 -3.62 13.20 9.52
C LEU A 32 -4.70 13.41 10.59
N THR A 33 -5.16 12.32 11.20
CA THR A 33 -6.13 12.37 12.29
C THR A 33 -5.39 12.50 13.63
N GLY A 34 -5.55 13.62 14.32
CA GLY A 34 -4.86 13.89 15.59
C GLY A 34 -4.84 15.37 15.99
N VAL A 35 -4.12 15.70 17.08
CA VAL A 35 -4.00 17.07 17.64
C VAL A 35 -3.32 18.06 16.68
N SER A 36 -2.53 17.56 15.73
CA SER A 36 -1.84 18.34 14.70
C SER A 36 -2.58 18.21 13.37
N GLY A 37 -3.84 18.64 13.31
CA GLY A 37 -4.69 18.57 12.13
C GLY A 37 -3.95 19.09 10.89
N GLY A 38 -3.87 18.26 9.85
CA GLY A 38 -3.12 18.57 8.63
C GLY A 38 -3.36 17.53 7.54
N ALA A 39 -2.95 17.85 6.32
CA ALA A 39 -3.02 16.95 5.17
C ALA A 39 -1.60 16.70 4.65
N LYS A 40 -1.30 15.44 4.34
CA LYS A 40 -0.09 15.09 3.57
C LYS A 40 -0.47 14.96 2.11
N TYR A 41 0.26 15.69 1.27
CA TYR A 41 0.13 15.65 -0.19
C TYR A 41 1.34 14.96 -0.78
N ALA A 42 1.11 14.07 -1.73
CA ALA A 42 2.19 13.40 -2.42
C ALA A 42 2.89 14.41 -3.35
N GLN A 43 4.22 14.38 -3.38
CA GLN A 43 5.04 15.31 -4.15
C GLN A 43 5.97 14.55 -5.08
N ASN A 44 6.49 15.22 -6.10
CA ASN A 44 7.52 14.68 -7.00
C ASN A 44 7.11 13.36 -7.69
N GLY A 45 5.82 13.21 -8.05
CA GLY A 45 5.31 12.01 -8.72
C GLY A 45 5.19 10.77 -7.83
N GLN A 46 5.42 10.91 -6.52
CA GLN A 46 5.09 9.87 -5.55
C GLN A 46 3.58 9.81 -5.35
N LEU A 47 3.10 8.69 -4.83
CA LEU A 47 1.70 8.51 -4.43
C LEU A 47 1.63 7.82 -3.07
N PHE A 48 0.48 7.93 -2.41
CA PHE A 48 0.21 7.17 -1.21
C PHE A 48 -0.65 5.96 -1.53
N GLY A 49 -0.31 4.83 -0.95
CA GLY A 49 -1.18 3.66 -0.88
C GLY A 49 -1.85 3.61 0.48
N ARG A 50 -3.17 3.48 0.55
CA ARG A 50 -3.89 3.20 1.79
C ARG A 50 -4.57 1.85 1.70
N PHE A 51 -4.52 1.07 2.77
CA PHE A 51 -5.34 -0.12 2.91
C PHE A 51 -5.97 -0.16 4.29
N LYS A 52 -7.18 -0.73 4.35
CA LYS A 52 -7.92 -0.88 5.59
C LYS A 52 -7.36 -2.07 6.38
N LEU A 53 -7.16 -1.88 7.67
CA LEU A 53 -6.83 -2.94 8.61
C LEU A 53 -8.02 -3.90 8.71
N THR A 54 -7.72 -5.19 8.57
CA THR A 54 -8.68 -6.27 8.80
C THR A 54 -8.45 -6.85 10.20
N GLU A 55 -9.36 -7.70 10.66
CA GLU A 55 -9.21 -8.39 11.97
C GLU A 55 -7.87 -9.11 12.11
N THR A 56 -7.31 -9.63 11.01
CA THR A 56 -5.98 -10.28 10.98
C THR A 56 -4.84 -9.34 11.40
N LEU A 57 -5.01 -8.03 11.21
CA LEU A 57 -3.98 -7.00 11.34
C LEU A 57 -4.36 -5.94 12.40
N SER A 58 -5.25 -6.28 13.34
CA SER A 58 -5.62 -5.42 14.48
C SER A 58 -4.50 -5.27 15.51
N GLU A 59 -4.48 -4.16 16.24
CA GLU A 59 -3.62 -3.93 17.41
C GLU A 59 -3.75 -5.02 18.50
N ASP A 60 -4.83 -5.79 18.48
CA ASP A 60 -5.02 -6.91 19.41
C ASP A 60 -4.30 -8.19 18.98
N THR A 61 -3.91 -8.29 17.69
CA THR A 61 -3.20 -9.46 17.17
C THR A 61 -1.69 -9.28 17.31
N LEU A 62 -0.96 -10.39 17.45
CA LEU A 62 0.52 -10.37 17.44
C LEU A 62 1.05 -9.73 16.14
N ALA A 63 0.38 -10.01 15.02
CA ALA A 63 0.73 -9.47 13.71
C ALA A 63 0.53 -7.95 13.66
N GLY A 64 -0.64 -7.45 14.08
CA GLY A 64 -0.92 -6.02 14.06
C GLY A 64 -0.04 -5.24 15.04
N ARG A 65 0.18 -5.73 16.26
CA ARG A 65 1.15 -5.10 17.19
C ARG A 65 2.54 -4.97 16.59
N LEU A 66 3.02 -6.01 15.91
CA LEU A 66 4.32 -5.95 15.25
C LEU A 66 4.35 -4.90 14.15
N VAL A 67 3.31 -4.87 13.29
CA VAL A 67 3.18 -3.90 12.22
C VAL A 67 3.17 -2.48 12.77
N MET A 68 2.38 -2.23 13.82
CA MET A 68 2.23 -0.92 14.44
C MET A 68 3.53 -0.44 15.11
N THR A 69 4.28 -1.34 15.76
CA THR A 69 5.42 -0.97 16.62
C THR A 69 6.79 -1.05 15.95
N LYS A 70 7.04 -2.02 15.07
CA LYS A 70 8.40 -2.38 14.61
C LYS A 70 8.60 -2.26 13.11
N VAL A 71 7.52 -2.26 12.33
CA VAL A 71 7.61 -2.34 10.87
C VAL A 71 7.56 -0.93 10.29
N ASN A 72 8.56 -0.60 9.48
CA ASN A 72 8.66 0.72 8.84
C ASN A 72 8.53 0.65 7.31
N ALA A 73 8.61 -0.54 6.73
CA ALA A 73 8.50 -0.75 5.29
C ALA A 73 7.80 -2.08 5.00
N VAL A 74 7.15 -2.14 3.85
CA VAL A 74 6.48 -3.33 3.32
C VAL A 74 6.92 -3.57 1.89
N TYR A 75 6.83 -4.82 1.47
CA TYR A 75 7.13 -5.21 0.11
C TYR A 75 5.82 -5.48 -0.63
N LEU A 76 5.65 -4.78 -1.76
CA LEU A 76 4.50 -4.85 -2.63
C LEU A 76 4.84 -5.77 -3.80
N LEU A 77 4.02 -6.80 -3.98
CA LEU A 77 4.04 -7.65 -5.16
C LEU A 77 2.72 -7.46 -5.94
N PRO A 78 2.76 -6.96 -7.18
CA PRO A 78 1.55 -6.84 -7.99
C PRO A 78 0.95 -8.20 -8.37
N ILE A 79 -0.35 -8.37 -8.07
CA ILE A 79 -1.10 -9.56 -8.47
C ILE A 79 -1.73 -9.28 -9.85
N THR A 80 -1.00 -9.61 -10.92
CA THR A 80 -1.50 -9.53 -12.30
C THR A 80 -2.45 -10.69 -12.57
N LYS A 81 -3.75 -10.42 -12.80
CA LYS A 81 -4.77 -11.46 -13.06
C LYS A 81 -4.70 -12.11 -14.46
N GLU A 82 -3.73 -11.75 -15.30
CA GLU A 82 -3.61 -12.30 -16.65
C GLU A 82 -2.49 -13.37 -16.70
N LYS A 83 -2.84 -14.61 -16.33
CA LYS A 83 -2.22 -15.80 -16.93
C LYS A 83 -2.89 -16.05 -18.27
N SER A 84 -2.65 -15.20 -19.26
CA SER A 84 -2.97 -15.49 -20.65
C SER A 84 -1.69 -15.39 -21.46
N GLY A 85 -1.12 -16.57 -21.75
CA GLY A 85 -0.23 -16.87 -22.88
C GLY A 85 0.86 -15.86 -23.23
N LEU A 86 2.12 -16.35 -23.22
CA LEU A 86 3.24 -15.80 -23.98
C LEU A 86 3.89 -14.51 -23.43
N THR A 87 4.57 -14.59 -22.28
CA THR A 87 5.92 -14.02 -22.14
C THR A 87 6.69 -14.77 -21.06
N GLN A 88 7.66 -15.54 -21.52
CA GLN A 88 8.65 -16.25 -20.73
C GLN A 88 9.61 -15.22 -20.10
N GLY A 89 9.63 -15.08 -18.77
CA GLY A 89 10.80 -14.51 -18.06
C GLY A 89 10.67 -13.19 -17.32
N THR A 90 9.48 -12.60 -17.10
CA THR A 90 9.39 -11.42 -16.23
C THR A 90 9.50 -11.87 -14.76
N LYS A 91 10.69 -11.76 -14.17
CA LYS A 91 10.88 -11.93 -12.71
C LYS A 91 9.83 -11.09 -11.98
N GLU A 92 9.13 -11.72 -11.04
CA GLU A 92 8.22 -11.02 -10.13
C GLU A 92 9.00 -9.90 -9.44
N LYS A 93 8.77 -8.66 -9.88
CA LYS A 93 9.44 -7.50 -9.32
C LYS A 93 8.69 -7.08 -8.08
N VAL A 94 9.40 -7.09 -6.97
CA VAL A 94 8.91 -6.66 -5.67
C VAL A 94 9.33 -5.21 -5.46
N TYR A 95 8.39 -4.39 -4.97
CA TYR A 95 8.63 -2.97 -4.73
C TYR A 95 8.59 -2.70 -3.24
N GLU A 96 9.59 -1.98 -2.73
CA GLU A 96 9.57 -1.53 -1.35
C GLU A 96 8.69 -0.27 -1.23
N ALA A 97 7.81 -0.24 -0.25
CA ALA A 97 7.01 0.92 0.13
C ALA A 97 7.21 1.22 1.61
N ILE A 98 7.46 2.49 1.93
CA ILE A 98 7.69 2.92 3.30
C ILE A 98 6.35 3.19 3.97
N ILE A 99 6.19 2.77 5.22
CA ILE A 99 4.99 3.11 5.98
C ILE A 99 5.10 4.57 6.41
N GLU A 100 4.17 5.39 5.93
CA GLU A 100 4.11 6.82 6.15
C GLU A 100 3.36 7.16 7.44
N GLU A 101 2.25 6.48 7.67
CA GLU A 101 1.34 6.73 8.79
C GLU A 101 0.60 5.43 9.12
N LYS A 102 0.33 5.21 10.41
CA LYS A 102 -0.43 4.06 10.90
C LYS A 102 -1.55 4.55 11.78
N THR A 103 -2.77 4.19 11.43
CA THR A 103 -3.96 4.53 12.21
C THR A 103 -4.66 3.24 12.65
N LYS A 104 -5.68 3.37 13.50
CA LYS A 104 -6.48 2.23 13.96
C LYS A 104 -7.23 1.51 12.84
N GLU A 105 -7.51 2.21 11.74
CA GLU A 105 -8.31 1.66 10.64
C GLU A 105 -7.53 1.50 9.34
N TYR A 106 -6.49 2.31 9.13
CA TYR A 106 -5.75 2.38 7.86
C TYR A 106 -4.25 2.45 8.10
N ILE A 107 -3.50 1.80 7.21
CA ILE A 107 -2.06 2.03 7.06
C ILE A 107 -1.84 2.77 5.75
N PHE A 108 -1.07 3.85 5.83
CA PHE A 108 -0.66 4.65 4.68
C PHE A 108 0.80 4.33 4.34
N LEU A 109 1.03 4.07 3.06
CA LEU A 109 2.32 3.73 2.49
C LEU A 109 2.73 4.83 1.53
N ARG A 110 4.01 5.21 1.53
CA ARG A 110 4.62 6.03 0.50
C ARG A 110 5.17 5.13 -0.61
N ILE A 111 4.72 5.37 -1.83
CA ILE A 111 5.16 4.66 -3.03
C ILE A 111 6.05 5.61 -3.84
N SER A 112 7.23 5.13 -4.25
CA SER A 112 8.16 5.92 -5.05
C SER A 112 7.60 6.21 -6.44
N ARG A 113 8.05 7.31 -7.04
CA ARG A 113 7.68 7.69 -8.40
C ARG A 113 7.97 6.57 -9.40
N ASP A 114 9.15 5.96 -9.32
CA ASP A 114 9.56 4.88 -10.22
C ASP A 114 8.56 3.71 -10.15
N CYS A 115 8.16 3.31 -8.94
CA CYS A 115 7.15 2.26 -8.74
C CYS A 115 5.79 2.66 -9.31
N CYS A 116 5.37 3.92 -9.11
CA CYS A 116 4.14 4.45 -9.68
C CYS A 116 4.16 4.44 -11.21
N GLU A 117 5.26 4.83 -11.84
CA GLU A 117 5.41 4.84 -13.30
C GLU A 117 5.44 3.40 -13.86
N GLU A 118 6.23 2.51 -13.27
CA GLU A 118 6.35 1.11 -13.71
C GLU A 118 5.03 0.34 -13.60
N LEU A 119 4.31 0.50 -12.48
CA LEU A 119 3.01 -0.14 -12.27
C LEU A 119 1.84 0.64 -12.87
N ASN A 120 2.11 1.78 -13.53
CA ASN A 120 1.11 2.70 -14.06
C ASN A 120 0.04 3.08 -13.01
N LEU A 121 0.47 3.28 -11.76
CA LEU A 121 -0.38 3.72 -10.66
C LEU A 121 -0.86 5.14 -10.92
N ARG A 122 -2.14 5.37 -10.66
CA ARG A 122 -2.74 6.70 -10.69
C ARG A 122 -3.51 6.89 -9.40
N ALA A 123 -3.44 8.09 -8.82
CA ALA A 123 -4.31 8.43 -7.72
C ALA A 123 -5.77 8.37 -8.19
N ASP A 124 -6.59 7.61 -7.48
CA ASP A 124 -8.03 7.78 -7.59
C ASP A 124 -8.37 9.11 -6.90
N CYS A 125 -8.85 10.07 -7.69
CA CYS A 125 -9.44 11.28 -7.16
C CYS A 125 -10.77 10.93 -6.49
N GLU A 126 -10.75 10.42 -5.27
CA GLU A 126 -11.87 10.62 -4.36
C GLU A 126 -11.74 12.00 -3.73
N MET A 127 -12.21 13.01 -4.47
CA MET A 127 -12.78 14.19 -3.84
C MET A 127 -14.29 14.08 -4.03
N GLN A 128 -15.01 13.81 -2.95
CA GLN A 128 -16.43 14.15 -2.88
C GLN A 128 -16.62 15.12 -1.71
N VAL A 129 -16.83 16.37 -2.12
CA VAL A 129 -17.55 17.51 -1.52
C VAL A 129 -17.92 17.44 -0.03
#